data_AF-A0A4S1FRK2-F1
#
_entry.id   AF-A0A4S1FRK2-F1
#
_cell.length_a   1.000
_cell.length_b   1.000
_cell.length_c   1.000
_cell.angle_alpha   90.00
_cell.angle_beta   90.00
_cell.angle_gamma   90.00
#
_symmetry.space_group_name_H-M   'P 1'
#
loop_
_entity.id
_entity.type
_entity.pdbx_description
1 polymer ?
#
loop_
_entity_poly.entity_id
_entity_poly.type
_entity_poly.pdbx_seq_one_letter_code
_entity_poly.pdbx_strand_id
1 'polypeptide(L)'
;DTMRTTGIKPSRLELEVTETAMMQDRDRAAAILKELAEMGISVAVDDFGTGYSNLSYLIDFSFGKLKIDRSFISRIDTDASSGAVVSTIVGLSRAL
;
A
#
# COMPACT_ATOMS: atom_id res chain seq x y z
N ASP A 1 8.68 22.42 -2.59
CA ASP A 1 10.07 22.93 -2.81
C ASP A 1 11.18 21.89 -2.82
N THR A 2 11.22 20.94 -1.89
CA THR A 2 12.33 19.98 -1.75
C THR A 2 12.69 19.21 -3.03
N MET A 3 11.71 18.75 -3.81
CA MET A 3 11.99 18.04 -5.07
C MET A 3 12.64 18.95 -6.11
N ARG A 4 12.25 20.23 -6.15
CA ARG A 4 12.84 21.23 -7.04
C ARG A 4 14.29 21.53 -6.64
N THR A 5 14.57 21.69 -5.35
CA THR A 5 15.92 22.01 -4.87
C THR A 5 16.89 20.83 -4.99
N THR A 6 16.40 19.60 -4.85
CA THR A 6 17.22 18.37 -4.97
C THR A 6 17.32 17.84 -6.40
N GLY A 7 16.45 18.27 -7.31
CA GLY A 7 16.39 17.76 -8.68
C GLY A 7 15.85 16.33 -8.79
N ILE A 8 15.26 15.78 -7.72
CA ILE A 8 14.66 14.44 -7.74
C ILE A 8 13.40 14.48 -8.60
N LYS A 9 13.35 13.61 -9.61
CA LYS A 9 12.16 13.41 -10.43
C LYS A 9 11.06 12.73 -9.60
N PRO A 10 9.79 13.17 -9.68
CA PRO A 10 8.67 12.54 -8.96
C PRO A 10 8.58 11.03 -9.13
N SER A 11 8.81 10.53 -10.34
CA SER A 11 8.79 9.11 -10.66
C SER A 11 9.87 8.26 -9.99
N ARG A 12 10.84 8.89 -9.31
CA ARG A 12 11.85 8.21 -8.51
C ARG A 12 11.50 8.17 -7.02
N LEU A 13 10.39 8.77 -6.63
CA LEU A 13 9.90 8.79 -5.25
C LEU A 13 8.78 7.76 -5.11
N GLU A 14 8.92 6.94 -4.07
CA GLU A 14 7.86 6.08 -3.57
C GLU A 14 7.57 6.50 -2.13
N LEU A 15 6.30 6.76 -1.83
CA LEU A 15 5.84 7.05 -0.48
C LEU A 15 5.10 5.84 0.07
N GLU A 16 5.46 5.44 1.27
CA GLU A 16 4.83 4.33 1.98
C GLU A 16 3.85 4.88 3.02
N VAL A 17 2.63 4.35 3.02
CA VAL A 17 1.60 4.70 4.01
C VAL A 17 1.07 3.42 4.62
N THR A 18 1.04 3.35 5.95
CA THR A 18 0.49 2.18 6.63
C THR A 18 -1.01 2.08 6.43
N GLU A 19 -1.51 0.85 6.39
CA GLU A 19 -2.95 0.57 6.31
C GLU A 19 -3.74 1.32 7.42
N THR A 20 -3.22 1.31 8.65
CA THR A 20 -3.86 2.01 9.77
C THR A 20 -3.97 3.51 9.55
N ALA A 21 -2.92 4.16 9.04
CA ALA A 21 -2.94 5.60 8.78
C ALA A 21 -3.94 5.97 7.66
N MET A 22 -4.04 5.13 6.64
CA MET A 22 -5.03 5.33 5.55
C MET A 22 -6.46 5.19 6.05
N MET A 23 -6.72 4.27 6.99
CA MET A 23 -8.06 3.99 7.50
C MET A 23 -8.56 5.00 8.53
N GLN A 24 -7.68 5.82 9.12
CA GLN A 24 -8.09 6.88 10.04
C GLN A 24 -8.97 7.95 9.37
N ASP A 25 -8.66 8.29 8.11
CA ASP A 25 -9.43 9.27 7.32
C ASP A 25 -9.34 8.89 5.83
N ARG A 26 -10.17 7.93 5.43
CA ARG A 26 -10.12 7.31 4.10
C ARG A 26 -10.31 8.32 2.97
N ASP A 27 -11.28 9.22 3.07
CA ASP A 27 -11.61 10.16 1.99
C ASP A 27 -10.49 11.17 1.79
N ARG A 28 -9.91 11.66 2.89
CA ARG A 28 -8.75 12.53 2.83
C ARG A 28 -7.52 11.81 2.30
N ALA A 29 -7.27 10.58 2.75
CA ALA A 29 -6.18 9.77 2.23
C ALA A 29 -6.34 9.58 0.71
N ALA A 30 -7.55 9.28 0.22
CA ALA A 30 -7.81 9.07 -1.21
C ALA A 30 -7.46 10.31 -2.03
N ALA A 31 -7.90 11.48 -1.57
CA ALA A 31 -7.61 12.76 -2.23
C ALA A 31 -6.10 13.03 -2.31
N ILE A 32 -5.38 12.89 -1.19
CA ILE A 32 -3.93 13.12 -1.13
C ILE A 32 -3.17 12.14 -2.02
N LEU A 33 -3.51 10.84 -1.96
CA LEU A 33 -2.82 9.82 -2.74
C LEU A 33 -3.06 10.02 -4.25
N LYS A 34 -4.25 10.45 -4.64
CA LYS A 34 -4.57 10.81 -6.03
C LYS A 34 -3.72 12.00 -6.50
N GLU A 35 -3.63 13.06 -5.72
CA GLU A 35 -2.78 14.23 -6.05
C GLU A 35 -1.30 13.82 -6.21
N LEU A 36 -0.78 12.98 -5.31
CA LEU A 36 0.59 12.46 -5.40
C LEU A 36 0.81 11.62 -6.68
N ALA A 37 -0.16 10.75 -7.01
CA ALA A 37 -0.11 9.95 -8.23
C ALA A 37 -0.14 10.83 -9.50
N GLU A 38 -0.97 11.89 -9.52
CA GLU A 38 -1.03 12.86 -10.62
C GLU A 38 0.28 13.65 -10.77
N MET A 39 1.03 13.86 -9.68
CA MET A 39 2.39 14.41 -9.72
C MET A 39 3.44 13.42 -10.25
N GLY A 40 3.07 12.16 -10.47
CA GLY A 40 3.95 11.08 -10.88
C GLY A 40 4.73 10.43 -9.74
N ILE A 41 4.30 10.63 -8.48
CA ILE A 41 4.87 9.98 -7.30
C ILE A 41 4.18 8.63 -7.11
N SER A 42 4.94 7.57 -6.91
CA SER A 42 4.38 6.25 -6.60
C SER A 42 4.02 6.14 -5.12
N VAL A 43 2.98 5.39 -4.82
CA VAL A 43 2.52 5.15 -3.44
C VAL A 43 2.44 3.65 -3.20
N ALA A 44 2.96 3.22 -2.06
CA ALA A 44 2.86 1.86 -1.56
C ALA A 44 2.05 1.82 -0.26
N VAL A 45 1.22 0.80 -0.11
CA VAL A 45 0.53 0.50 1.17
C VAL A 45 1.41 -0.43 1.99
N ASP A 46 1.69 -0.05 3.24
CA ASP A 46 2.54 -0.78 4.18
C ASP A 46 1.75 -1.53 5.26
N ASP A 47 2.38 -2.56 5.83
CA ASP A 47 1.83 -3.44 6.88
C ASP A 47 0.48 -4.10 6.54
N PHE A 48 0.26 -4.39 5.26
CA PHE A 48 -1.03 -4.90 4.79
C PHE A 48 -1.40 -6.24 5.43
N GLY A 49 -2.62 -6.31 5.95
CA GLY A 49 -3.21 -7.53 6.53
C GLY A 49 -3.16 -7.60 8.06
N THR A 50 -2.64 -6.58 8.74
CA THR A 50 -2.46 -6.59 10.21
C THR A 50 -3.57 -5.92 11.01
N GLY A 51 -4.40 -5.08 10.37
CA GLY A 51 -5.33 -4.22 11.11
C GLY A 51 -6.76 -4.17 10.56
N TYR A 52 -6.92 -3.98 9.24
CA TYR A 52 -8.23 -3.66 8.66
C TYR A 52 -8.62 -4.63 7.53
N SER A 53 -9.58 -5.52 7.80
CA SER A 53 -10.00 -6.57 6.85
C SER A 53 -10.79 -6.09 5.62
N ASN A 54 -10.90 -4.78 5.37
CA ASN A 54 -11.79 -4.24 4.35
C ASN A 54 -11.06 -3.92 3.05
N LEU A 55 -11.00 -4.88 2.13
CA LEU A 55 -10.35 -4.74 0.82
C LEU A 55 -10.97 -3.66 -0.09
N SER A 56 -12.17 -3.16 0.21
CA SER A 56 -12.86 -2.18 -0.64
C SER A 56 -12.06 -0.90 -0.85
N TYR A 57 -11.24 -0.49 0.12
CA TYR A 57 -10.42 0.70 -0.01
C TYR A 57 -9.36 0.56 -1.11
N LEU A 58 -8.92 -0.67 -1.41
CA LEU A 58 -7.94 -0.91 -2.47
C LEU A 58 -8.53 -0.63 -3.86
N ILE A 59 -9.85 -0.63 -4.00
CA ILE A 59 -10.50 -0.27 -5.26
C ILE A 59 -10.48 1.26 -5.44
N ASP A 60 -10.56 2.00 -4.34
CA ASP A 60 -10.69 3.46 -4.36
C ASP A 60 -9.34 4.18 -4.45
N PHE A 61 -8.25 3.53 -4.04
CA PHE A 61 -6.91 4.13 -4.04
C PHE A 61 -6.09 3.71 -5.25
N SER A 62 -5.47 4.69 -5.89
CA SER A 62 -4.44 4.46 -6.92
C SER A 62 -3.08 4.16 -6.25
N PHE A 63 -2.86 2.95 -5.76
CA PHE A 63 -1.54 2.52 -5.26
C PHE A 63 -0.78 1.74 -6.34
N GLY A 64 0.55 1.89 -6.36
CA GLY A 64 1.43 1.16 -7.27
C GLY A 64 2.01 -0.12 -6.65
N LYS A 65 1.86 -0.31 -5.34
CA LYS A 65 2.46 -1.42 -4.60
C LYS A 65 1.71 -1.73 -3.31
N LEU A 66 1.63 -3.01 -3.00
CA LEU A 66 1.12 -3.54 -1.74
C LEU A 66 2.23 -4.31 -1.02
N LYS A 67 2.56 -3.94 0.22
CA LYS A 67 3.59 -4.61 1.02
C LYS A 67 2.91 -5.52 2.05
N ILE A 68 3.17 -6.82 1.93
CA ILE A 68 2.67 -7.82 2.88
C ILE A 68 3.46 -7.67 4.18
N ASP A 69 2.75 -7.57 5.30
CA ASP A 69 3.39 -7.48 6.60
C ASP A 69 4.32 -8.67 6.89
N ARG A 70 5.44 -8.37 7.55
CA ARG A 70 6.49 -9.34 7.85
C ARG A 70 5.99 -10.48 8.73
N SER A 71 5.00 -10.26 9.59
CA SER A 71 4.50 -11.29 10.49
C SER A 71 3.92 -12.49 9.73
N PHE A 72 3.27 -12.27 8.58
CA PHE A 72 2.79 -13.34 7.71
C PHE A 72 3.94 -14.09 7.03
N ILE A 73 4.90 -13.34 6.48
CA ILE A 73 6.06 -13.92 5.80
C ILE A 73 6.89 -14.78 6.76
N SER A 74 7.09 -14.31 7.99
CA SER A 74 7.89 -15.00 9.00
C SER A 74 7.34 -16.36 9.45
N ARG A 75 6.04 -16.62 9.23
CA ARG A 75 5.36 -17.85 9.64
C ARG A 75 4.86 -18.68 8.45
N ILE A 76 5.19 -18.30 7.23
CA ILE A 76 4.60 -18.87 6.01
C ILE A 76 4.77 -20.40 5.92
N ASP A 77 5.92 -20.93 6.36
CA ASP A 77 6.22 -22.36 6.32
C ASP A 77 5.65 -23.14 7.52
N THR A 78 5.29 -22.44 8.60
CA THR A 78 4.91 -23.04 9.89
C THR A 78 3.43 -22.87 10.23
N ASP A 79 2.74 -21.94 9.58
CA ASP A 79 1.34 -21.62 9.80
C ASP A 79 0.62 -21.57 8.44
N ALA A 80 -0.19 -22.60 8.19
CA ALA A 80 -0.99 -22.71 6.97
C ALA A 80 -1.91 -21.49 6.75
N SER A 81 -2.36 -20.83 7.83
CA SER A 81 -3.19 -19.63 7.74
C SER A 81 -2.39 -18.46 7.17
N SER A 82 -1.15 -18.28 7.62
CA SER A 82 -0.24 -17.26 7.08
C SER A 82 0.03 -17.49 5.59
N GLY A 83 0.25 -18.73 5.16
CA GLY A 83 0.39 -19.07 3.73
C GLY A 83 -0.86 -18.78 2.89
N ALA A 84 -2.05 -19.07 3.42
CA ALA A 84 -3.32 -18.75 2.76
C ALA A 84 -3.55 -17.24 2.63
N VAL A 85 -3.22 -16.46 3.66
CA VAL A 85 -3.29 -14.99 3.63
C VAL A 85 -2.36 -14.44 2.55
N VAL A 86 -1.08 -14.84 2.54
CA VAL A 86 -0.10 -14.40 1.52
C VAL A 86 -0.60 -14.72 0.11
N SER A 87 -1.10 -15.94 -0.13
CA SER A 87 -1.62 -16.35 -1.43
C SER A 87 -2.83 -15.51 -1.87
N THR A 88 -3.71 -15.18 -0.93
CA THR A 88 -4.88 -14.33 -1.17
C THR A 88 -4.46 -12.92 -1.55
N ILE A 89 -3.50 -12.34 -0.83
CA ILE A 89 -2.99 -10.99 -1.11
C ILE A 89 -2.34 -10.94 -2.51
N VAL A 90 -1.51 -11.95 -2.86
CA VAL A 90 -0.92 -12.04 -4.20
C VAL A 90 -1.98 -12.16 -5.30
N GLY A 91 -3.02 -12.95 -5.06
CA GLY A 91 -4.15 -13.08 -5.98
C GLY A 91 -4.85 -11.74 -6.20
N LEU A 92 -5.10 -11.01 -5.11
CA LEU A 92 -5.71 -9.68 -5.15
C LEU A 92 -4.86 -8.67 -5.91
N SER A 93 -3.56 -8.59 -5.63
CA SER A 93 -2.63 -7.65 -6.28
C SER A 93 -2.44 -7.92 -7.78
N ARG A 94 -2.84 -9.09 -8.29
CA ARG A 94 -2.84 -9.37 -9.74
C ARG A 94 -4.15 -8.99 -10.42
N ALA A 95 -5.23 -8.89 -9.65
CA ALA A 95 -6.57 -8.60 -10.15
C ALA A 95 -6.90 -7.11 -10.16
N LEU A 96 -6.22 -6.34 -9.31
CA LEU A 96 -6.23 -4.87 -9.27
C LEU A 96 -5.07 -4.31 -10.10
#